data_AF-A0A1B4V487-F1
#
_entry.id   AF-A0A1B4V487-F1
#
_cell.length_a   1.000
_cell.length_b   1.000
_cell.length_c   1.000
_cell.angle_alpha   90.00
_cell.angle_beta   90.00
_cell.angle_gamma   90.00
#
_symmetry.space_group_name_H-M   'P 1'
#
loop_
_entity.id
_entity.type
_entity.pdbx_description
1 polymer ?
#
loop_
_entity_poly.entity_id
_entity_poly.type
_entity_poly.pdbx_seq_one_letter_code
_entity_poly.pdbx_strand_id
1 'polypeptide(L)'
;MGSLLDAADKDYLRRKLGRKLGKFAPSIERTSVRVEDVNGPRGGIDKRCMIKVVLSGLPNVVVEERRHSLQAAMDRALGRVERAVRQAMQRRRTKPLKPRR
;
A
#
# COMPACT_ATOMS: atom_id res chain seq x y z
N MET A 1 -19.13 4.79 14.18
CA MET A 1 -17.78 5.18 13.74
C MET A 1 -17.58 4.72 12.32
N GLY A 2 -17.86 5.60 11.35
CA GLY A 2 -17.95 5.24 9.94
C GLY A 2 -16.59 4.85 9.36
N SER A 3 -16.52 3.66 8.79
CA SER A 3 -15.47 3.34 7.83
C SER A 3 -15.57 4.32 6.66
N LEU A 4 -14.53 5.12 6.42
CA LEU A 4 -14.41 6.06 5.29
C LEU A 4 -14.38 5.38 3.91
N LEU A 5 -14.28 4.05 3.90
CA LEU A 5 -14.25 3.23 2.70
C LEU A 5 -15.59 2.54 2.52
N ASP A 6 -16.32 2.93 1.49
CA ASP A 6 -17.52 2.22 1.05
C ASP A 6 -17.16 0.93 0.30
N ALA A 7 -18.17 0.21 -0.21
CA ALA A 7 -17.95 -1.00 -1.00
C ALA A 7 -17.27 -0.72 -2.35
N ALA A 8 -17.55 0.44 -2.97
CA ALA A 8 -17.00 0.84 -4.25
C ALA A 8 -15.51 1.17 -4.14
N ASP A 9 -15.09 1.87 -3.09
CA ASP A 9 -13.68 2.18 -2.79
C ASP A 9 -12.89 0.89 -2.53
N LYS A 10 -13.48 -0.07 -1.81
CA LYS A 10 -12.86 -1.37 -1.56
C LYS A 10 -12.68 -2.16 -2.86
N ASP A 11 -13.68 -2.19 -3.73
CA ASP A 11 -13.58 -2.85 -5.03
C ASP A 11 -12.54 -2.17 -5.93
N TYR A 12 -12.56 -0.84 -5.97
CA TYR A 12 -11.57 -0.03 -6.68
C TYR A 12 -10.14 -0.33 -6.23
N LEU A 13 -9.89 -0.32 -4.92
CA LEU A 13 -8.60 -0.66 -4.33
C LEU A 13 -8.18 -2.09 -4.67
N ARG A 14 -9.08 -3.08 -4.53
CA ARG A 14 -8.81 -4.48 -4.85
C ARG A 14 -8.42 -4.64 -6.32
N ARG A 15 -9.18 -4.06 -7.26
CA ARG A 15 -8.89 -4.13 -8.70
C ARG A 15 -7.56 -3.46 -9.05
N LYS A 16 -7.26 -2.30 -8.47
CA LYS A 16 -5.98 -1.61 -8.73
C LYS A 16 -4.79 -2.35 -8.10
N LEU A 17 -4.93 -2.85 -6.87
CA LEU A 17 -3.91 -3.66 -6.22
C LEU A 17 -3.63 -4.94 -7.01
N GLY A 18 -4.68 -5.65 -7.45
CA GLY A 18 -4.53 -6.85 -8.27
C GLY A 18 -3.79 -6.57 -9.58
N ARG A 19 -4.12 -5.47 -10.26
CA ARG A 19 -3.41 -5.06 -11.49
C ARG A 19 -1.94 -4.68 -11.25
N LYS A 20 -1.65 -3.94 -10.17
CA LYS A 20 -0.30 -3.42 -9.89
C LYS A 20 0.62 -4.45 -9.24
N LEU A 21 0.09 -5.23 -8.32
CA LEU A 21 0.83 -6.19 -7.50
C LEU A 21 0.65 -7.63 -7.96
N GLY A 22 -0.22 -7.93 -8.92
CA GLY A 22 -0.48 -9.30 -9.40
C GLY A 22 0.79 -10.03 -9.84
N LYS A 23 1.71 -9.33 -10.51
CA LYS A 23 3.04 -9.85 -10.88
C LYS A 23 3.93 -10.24 -9.70
N PHE A 24 3.60 -9.79 -8.49
CA PHE A 24 4.31 -10.08 -7.24
C PHE A 24 3.47 -10.95 -6.29
N ALA A 25 2.27 -11.38 -6.68
CA ALA A 25 1.36 -12.14 -5.83
C ALA A 25 2.02 -13.37 -5.18
N PRO A 26 2.87 -14.17 -5.85
CA PRO A 26 3.55 -15.30 -5.22
C PRO A 26 4.51 -14.93 -4.09
N SER A 27 4.93 -13.66 -4.01
CA SER A 27 5.84 -13.16 -2.96
C SER A 27 5.13 -12.28 -1.93
N ILE A 28 3.81 -12.10 -2.03
CA ILE A 28 3.01 -11.30 -1.10
C ILE A 28 2.20 -12.25 -0.21
N GLU A 29 2.41 -12.16 1.09
CA GLU A 29 1.65 -12.96 2.07
C GLU A 29 0.36 -12.26 2.47
N ARG A 30 0.41 -10.92 2.60
CA ARG A 30 -0.75 -10.14 3.04
C ARG A 30 -0.67 -8.71 2.55
N THR A 31 -1.81 -8.17 2.12
CA THR A 31 -1.97 -6.73 1.87
C THR A 31 -3.03 -6.17 2.81
N SER A 32 -2.80 -4.99 3.37
CA SER A 32 -3.73 -4.30 4.25
C SER A 32 -3.77 -2.82 3.90
N VAL A 33 -4.97 -2.29 3.73
CA VAL A 33 -5.21 -0.87 3.46
C VAL A 33 -5.96 -0.29 4.64
N ARG A 34 -5.50 0.86 5.14
CA ARG A 34 -6.19 1.67 6.15
C ARG A 34 -6.37 3.06 5.60
N VAL A 35 -7.55 3.60 5.81
CA VAL A 35 -7.91 4.97 5.42
C VAL A 35 -8.46 5.66 6.65
N GLU A 36 -7.96 6.86 6.90
CA GLU A 36 -8.31 7.69 8.04
C GLU A 36 -8.52 9.13 7.59
N ASP A 37 -9.44 9.83 8.24
CA ASP A 37 -9.68 11.25 8.03
C ASP A 37 -8.94 12.01 9.11
N VAL A 38 -7.93 12.77 8.70
CA VAL A 38 -7.02 13.50 9.58
C VAL A 38 -7.41 14.97 9.52
N ASN A 39 -8.56 15.31 10.08
CA ASN A 39 -8.95 16.72 10.25
C ASN A 39 -8.02 17.38 11.28
N GLY A 40 -7.19 18.33 10.83
CA GLY A 40 -6.44 19.21 11.70
C GLY A 40 -7.30 20.39 12.20
N PRO A 41 -6.89 21.09 13.27
CA PRO A 41 -7.63 22.23 13.86
C PRO A 41 -7.83 23.42 12.90
N ARG A 42 -7.17 23.40 11.73
CA ARG A 42 -7.26 24.43 10.68
C ARG A 42 -8.21 24.06 9.52
N GLY A 43 -9.03 23.02 9.66
CA GLY A 43 -10.14 22.75 8.74
C GLY A 43 -9.77 22.15 7.38
N GLY A 44 -8.59 21.53 7.25
CA GLY A 44 -8.21 20.79 6.03
C GLY A 44 -8.87 19.41 5.99
N ILE A 45 -9.56 19.08 4.88
CA ILE A 45 -10.10 17.73 4.61
C ILE A 45 -8.93 16.84 4.18
N ASP A 46 -8.04 16.46 5.10
CA ASP A 46 -6.90 15.62 4.77
C ASP A 46 -7.22 14.14 5.02
N LYS A 47 -7.29 13.36 3.96
CA LYS A 47 -7.42 11.90 4.01
C LYS A 47 -6.04 11.27 4.02
N ARG A 48 -5.81 10.38 4.98
CA ARG A 48 -4.63 9.52 5.10
C ARG A 48 -4.95 8.14 4.57
N CYS A 49 -4.13 7.63 3.66
CA CYS A 49 -4.17 6.26 3.17
C CYS A 49 -2.84 5.58 3.50
N MET A 50 -2.92 4.46 4.22
CA MET A 50 -1.78 3.62 4.55
C MET A 50 -1.95 2.25 3.93
N ILE A 51 -0.97 1.81 3.14
CA ILE A 51 -0.92 0.48 2.55
C ILE A 51 0.27 -0.27 3.12
N LYS A 52 0.00 -1.42 3.74
CA LYS A 52 1.00 -2.38 4.20
C LYS A 52 0.96 -3.64 3.35
N VAL A 53 2.13 -4.05 2.85
CA VAL A 53 2.34 -5.29 2.11
C VAL A 53 3.38 -6.11 2.85
N VAL A 54 2.97 -7.30 3.28
CA VAL A 54 3.84 -8.31 3.89
C VAL A 54 4.39 -9.17 2.76
N LEU A 55 5.72 -9.24 2.69
CA LEU A 55 6.43 -9.94 1.63
C LEU A 55 7.10 -11.18 2.20
N SER A 56 7.06 -12.29 1.46
CA SER A 56 7.67 -13.53 1.92
C SER A 56 9.19 -13.48 1.82
N GLY A 57 9.86 -13.70 2.95
CA GLY A 57 11.32 -13.68 3.04
C GLY A 57 11.95 -12.30 2.83
N LEU A 58 11.18 -11.22 2.86
CA LEU A 58 11.65 -9.85 2.66
C LEU A 58 11.05 -8.88 3.69
N PRO A 59 11.69 -7.72 3.92
CA PRO A 59 11.12 -6.69 4.77
C PRO A 59 9.73 -6.25 4.27
N ASN A 60 8.82 -6.03 5.22
CA ASN A 60 7.49 -5.51 4.94
C ASN A 60 7.58 -4.11 4.30
N VAL A 61 6.71 -3.87 3.32
CA VAL A 61 6.56 -2.55 2.69
C VAL A 61 5.39 -1.84 3.34
N VAL A 62 5.62 -0.63 3.84
CA VAL A 62 4.58 0.27 4.36
C VAL A 62 4.69 1.59 3.64
N VAL A 63 3.56 2.07 3.11
CA VAL A 63 3.44 3.37 2.45
C VAL A 63 2.31 4.13 3.12
N GLU A 64 2.56 5.38 3.48
CA GLU A 64 1.56 6.32 3.97
C GLU A 64 1.50 7.53 3.03
N GLU A 65 0.30 7.93 2.64
CA GLU A 65 0.03 9.14 1.86
C GLU A 65 -1.10 9.94 2.49
N ARG A 66 -0.95 11.27 2.49
CA ARG A 66 -1.96 12.22 2.96
C ARG A 66 -2.33 13.18 1.84
N ARG A 67 -3.61 13.33 1.51
CA ARG A 67 -4.09 14.24 0.47
C ARG A 67 -5.49 14.77 0.80
N HIS A 68 -5.85 15.87 0.15
CA HIS A 68 -7.17 16.50 0.29
C HIS A 68 -8.35 15.63 -0.18
N SER A 69 -8.09 14.59 -1.00
CA SER A 69 -9.11 13.66 -1.45
C SER A 69 -8.68 12.21 -1.25
N LEU A 70 -9.67 11.37 -0.90
CA LEU A 70 -9.44 9.95 -0.67
C LEU A 70 -8.90 9.26 -1.93
N GLN A 71 -9.49 9.53 -3.09
CA GLN A 71 -9.02 8.97 -4.36
C GLN A 71 -7.57 9.36 -4.69
N ALA A 72 -7.19 10.62 -4.47
CA ALA A 72 -5.81 11.05 -4.70
C ALA A 72 -4.83 10.39 -3.71
N ALA A 73 -5.22 10.23 -2.43
CA ALA A 73 -4.44 9.51 -1.44
C ALA A 73 -4.26 8.03 -1.85
N MET A 74 -5.33 7.37 -2.30
CA MET A 74 -5.31 5.98 -2.77
C MET A 74 -4.40 5.83 -3.99
N ASP A 75 -4.54 6.67 -5.02
CA ASP A 75 -3.76 6.55 -6.25
C ASP A 75 -2.27 6.79 -6.03
N ARG A 76 -1.93 7.78 -5.19
CA ARG A 76 -0.54 8.01 -4.78
C ARG A 76 0.01 6.85 -3.97
N ALA A 77 -0.75 6.32 -3.01
CA ALA A 77 -0.32 5.19 -2.18
C ALA A 77 -0.12 3.93 -3.04
N LEU A 78 -1.01 3.67 -4.00
CA LEU A 78 -0.92 2.56 -4.94
C LEU A 78 0.33 2.64 -5.85
N GLY A 79 0.64 3.83 -6.36
CA GLY A 79 1.85 4.03 -7.15
C GLY A 79 3.13 3.80 -6.33
N ARG A 80 3.15 4.30 -5.08
CA ARG A 80 4.28 4.13 -4.18
C ARG A 80 4.47 2.70 -3.71
N VAL A 81 3.41 1.99 -3.36
CA VAL A 81 3.51 0.60 -2.91
C VAL A 81 4.01 -0.30 -4.04
N GLU A 82 3.55 -0.08 -5.29
CA GLU A 82 4.05 -0.83 -6.44
C GLU A 82 5.56 -0.64 -6.63
N ARG A 83 6.04 0.62 -6.57
CA ARG A 83 7.47 0.94 -6.69
C ARG A 83 8.26 0.33 -5.54
N ALA A 84 7.77 0.42 -4.31
CA ALA A 84 8.46 -0.09 -3.14
C ALA A 84 8.56 -1.63 -3.16
N VAL A 85 7.49 -2.34 -3.52
CA VAL A 85 7.50 -3.80 -3.70
C VAL A 85 8.48 -4.19 -4.82
N ARG A 86 8.44 -3.49 -5.96
CA ARG A 86 9.38 -3.74 -7.07
C ARG A 86 10.83 -3.58 -6.62
N GLN A 87 11.14 -2.53 -5.85
CA GLN A 87 12.50 -2.31 -5.33
C GLN A 87 12.91 -3.38 -4.30
N ALA A 88 12.00 -3.82 -3.43
CA ALA A 88 12.26 -4.91 -2.50
C ALA A 88 12.60 -6.23 -3.23
N MET A 89 11.85 -6.55 -4.30
CA MET A 89 12.10 -7.72 -5.13
C MET A 89 13.43 -7.62 -5.92
N GLN A 90 13.75 -6.43 -6.45
CA GLN A 90 15.03 -6.20 -7.12
C GLN A 90 16.20 -6.40 -6.17
N ARG A 91 16.11 -5.89 -4.94
CA ARG A 91 17.13 -6.10 -3.89
C ARG A 91 17.30 -7.57 -3.51
N ARG A 92 16.24 -8.39 -3.60
CA ARG A 92 16.34 -9.85 -3.42
C ARG A 92 17.16 -10.51 -4.51
N ARG A 93 17.02 -10.07 -5.77
CA ARG A 93 17.77 -10.61 -6.91
C ARG A 93 19.25 -10.21 -6.89
N THR A 94 19.59 -9.06 -6.33
CA THR A 94 20.98 -8.56 -6.29
C THR A 94 21.76 -8.97 -5.05
N LYS A 95 21.09 -9.40 -3.97
CA LYS A 95 21.77 -9.99 -2.81
C LYS A 95 21.83 -11.50 -2.97
N PRO A 96 23.02 -12.14 -3.00
CA PRO A 96 23.07 -13.60 -2.83
C PRO A 96 22.37 -13.92 -1.50
N LEU A 97 21.42 -14.84 -1.55
CA LEU A 97 20.71 -15.36 -0.37
C LEU A 97 21.78 -15.85 0.61
N LYS A 98 22.14 -15.05 1.62
CA LYS A 98 22.91 -15.58 2.74
C LYS A 98 22.03 -16.64 3.39
N PRO A 99 22.47 -17.91 3.47
CA PRO A 99 21.75 -18.91 4.22
C PRO A 99 21.73 -18.42 5.67
N ARG A 100 20.53 -18.31 6.25
CA ARG A 100 20.39 -18.07 7.69
C ARG A 100 20.77 -19.39 8.35
N ARG A 101 21.91 -19.38 9.05
CA ARG A 101 22.30 -20.41 10.02
C ARG A 101 21.27 -20.52 11.13
#